data_AF-A0A423PEJ9-F1
#
_entry.id   AF-A0A423PEJ9-F1
#
_cell.length_a   1.000
_cell.length_b   1.000
_cell.length_c   1.000
_cell.angle_alpha   90.00
_cell.angle_beta   90.00
_cell.angle_gamma   90.00
#
_symmetry.space_group_name_H-M   'P 1'
#
loop_
_entity.id
_entity.type
_entity.pdbx_description
1 polymer ?
#
loop_
_entity_poly.entity_id
_entity_poly.type
_entity_poly.pdbx_seq_one_letter_code
_entity_poly.pdbx_strand_id
1 'polypeptide(L)'
;MRDINYVRMAFAVAGGLVIGWIAMRLIAMLLGAVVIGGLMSSISDAIEFDSTPESSVTSSRQYRDAQATERQAQARQRQRQAENRRAQTPKGKQLRHTCAEWRRNQRMTPTETTRINAEFHCDRYGRYLQTGSLRPR
;
A
#
# COMPACT_ATOMS: atom_id res chain seq x y z
N MET A 1 49.59 -27.39 25.05
CA MET A 1 48.47 -27.03 24.16
C MET A 1 47.89 -25.74 24.69
N ARG A 2 47.85 -24.65 23.91
CA ARG A 2 47.30 -23.36 24.35
C ARG A 2 45.83 -23.30 23.98
N ASP A 3 44.95 -23.19 24.97
CA ASP A 3 43.51 -23.08 24.76
C ASP A 3 43.17 -21.74 24.09
N ILE A 4 42.60 -21.83 22.88
CA ILE A 4 42.13 -20.68 22.13
C ILE A 4 40.80 -20.24 22.74
N ASN A 5 40.79 -19.07 23.39
CA ASN A 5 39.57 -18.49 23.97
C ASN A 5 38.67 -17.90 22.88
N TYR A 6 37.81 -18.74 22.29
CA TYR A 6 36.85 -18.40 21.24
C TYR A 6 35.94 -17.20 21.56
N VAL A 7 35.65 -16.98 22.84
CA VAL A 7 34.85 -15.84 23.31
C VAL A 7 35.50 -14.49 22.97
N ARG A 8 36.84 -14.39 23.08
CA ARG A 8 37.57 -13.17 22.74
C ARG A 8 37.58 -12.88 21.24
N MET A 9 37.61 -13.92 20.40
CA MET A 9 37.49 -13.75 18.95
C MET A 9 36.08 -13.31 18.53
N ALA A 10 35.04 -13.85 19.17
CA ALA A 10 33.65 -13.46 18.88
C ALA A 10 33.39 -11.96 19.18
N PHE A 11 33.88 -11.44 20.31
CA PHE A 11 33.76 -10.02 20.63
C PHE A 11 34.54 -9.11 19.67
N ALA A 12 35.73 -9.53 19.22
CA ALA A 12 36.52 -8.77 18.26
C ALA A 12 35.81 -8.67 16.89
N VAL A 13 35.24 -9.77 16.40
CA VAL A 13 34.51 -9.80 15.13
C VAL A 13 33.20 -9.00 15.22
N ALA A 14 32.44 -9.14 16.31
CA ALA A 14 31.21 -8.38 16.53
C ALA A 14 31.49 -6.87 16.66
N GLY A 15 32.55 -6.49 17.38
CA GLY A 15 32.98 -5.09 17.49
C GLY A 15 33.35 -4.48 16.15
N GLY A 16 34.07 -5.22 15.30
CA GLY A 16 34.43 -4.77 13.94
C GLY A 16 33.22 -4.48 13.05
N LEU A 17 32.19 -5.33 13.09
CA LEU A 17 30.97 -5.14 12.28
C LEU A 17 30.16 -3.92 12.73
N VAL A 18 30.04 -3.68 14.04
CA VAL A 18 29.30 -2.52 14.57
C VAL A 18 30.02 -1.22 14.24
N ILE A 19 31.34 -1.17 14.42
CA ILE A 19 32.15 0.03 14.10
C ILE A 19 32.09 0.32 12.59
N GLY A 20 32.20 -0.71 11.75
CA GLY A 20 32.09 -0.57 10.29
C GLY A 20 30.73 -0.02 9.85
N TRP A 21 29.63 -0.48 10.46
CA TRP A 21 28.28 0.00 10.14
C TRP A 21 28.06 1.47 10.53
N ILE A 22 28.59 1.89 11.69
CA ILE A 22 28.52 3.29 12.15
C ILE A 22 29.34 4.20 11.23
N ALA A 23 30.57 3.79 10.87
CA ALA A 23 31.43 4.56 9.98
C ALA A 23 30.79 4.74 8.59
N MET A 24 30.18 3.69 8.03
CA MET A 24 29.53 3.76 6.71
C MET A 24 28.32 4.71 6.72
N ARG A 25 27.54 4.76 7.82
CA ARG A 25 26.42 5.69 8.00
C ARG A 25 26.87 7.16 8.07
N LEU A 26 27.99 7.43 8.76
CA LEU A 26 28.54 8.79 8.88
C LEU A 26 29.06 9.32 7.54
N ILE A 27 29.74 8.48 6.75
CA ILE A 27 30.23 8.84 5.42
C ILE A 27 29.05 9.17 4.48
N ALA A 28 27.96 8.39 4.53
CA ALA A 28 26.78 8.63 3.71
C ALA A 28 26.08 9.97 4.04
N MET A 29 26.03 10.38 5.32
CA MET A 29 25.50 11.69 5.71
C MET A 29 26.36 12.85 5.20
N LEU A 30 27.69 12.73 5.28
CA LEU A 30 28.60 13.77 4.80
C LEU A 30 28.53 13.96 3.28
N LEU A 31 28.41 12.86 2.52
CA LEU A 31 28.25 12.94 1.06
C LEU A 31 26.88 13.48 0.65
N GLY A 32 25.81 13.19 1.40
CA GLY A 32 24.47 13.72 1.13
C GLY A 32 24.36 15.25 1.27
N ALA A 33 25.16 15.86 2.14
CA ALA A 33 25.15 17.32 2.35
C ALA A 33 25.79 18.11 1.20
N VAL A 34 26.76 17.53 0.47
CA VAL A 34 27.47 18.23 -0.62
C VAL A 34 26.60 18.35 -1.89
N VAL A 35 25.65 17.44 -2.10
CA VAL A 35 24.79 17.44 -3.30
C VAL A 35 23.68 18.50 -3.23
N ILE A 36 23.35 19.01 -2.04
CA ILE A 36 22.28 20.01 -1.87
C ILE A 36 22.81 21.45 -1.94
N GLY A 37 24.10 21.69 -1.64
CA GLY A 37 24.69 23.03 -1.64
C GLY A 37 25.03 23.60 -3.02
N GLY A 38 25.27 22.76 -4.03
CA GLY A 38 25.69 23.20 -5.38
C GLY A 38 24.57 23.64 -6.33
N LEU A 39 23.30 23.48 -5.93
CA LEU A 39 22.13 23.80 -6.78
C LEU A 39 21.40 25.09 -6.38
N MET A 40 21.80 25.74 -5.29
CA MET A 40 21.13 26.96 -4.79
C MET A 40 21.83 28.27 -5.17
N SER A 41 23.05 28.25 -5.73
CA SER A 41 23.80 29.47 -6.06
C SER A 41 23.54 30.03 -7.47
N SER A 42 22.67 29.41 -8.28
CA SER A 42 22.37 29.87 -9.65
C SER A 42 20.97 30.47 -9.83
N ILE A 43 20.22 30.71 -8.74
CA ILE A 43 18.81 31.17 -8.82
C ILE A 43 18.65 32.62 -8.31
N SER A 44 19.70 33.26 -7.79
CA SER A 44 19.61 34.58 -7.18
C SER A 44 19.70 35.79 -8.13
N ASP A 45 19.91 35.61 -9.43
CA ASP A 45 20.10 36.73 -10.38
C ASP A 45 18.96 36.96 -11.40
N ALA A 46 17.77 36.40 -11.17
CA ALA A 46 16.61 36.66 -12.04
C ALA A 46 15.37 37.05 -11.22
N ILE A 47 15.47 38.15 -10.46
CA ILE A 47 14.29 38.89 -10.00
C ILE A 47 14.03 39.97 -11.05
N GLU A 48 13.45 39.56 -12.18
CA GLU A 48 12.79 40.48 -13.10
C GLU A 48 11.29 40.41 -12.82
N PHE A 49 10.78 41.57 -12.40
CA PHE A 49 9.44 41.83 -11.93
C PHE A 49 8.56 42.10 -13.16
N ASP A 50 7.89 41.06 -13.68
CA ASP A 50 6.76 41.27 -14.58
C ASP A 50 5.80 40.05 -14.58
N SER A 51 4.51 40.33 -14.74
CA SER A 51 3.36 39.41 -14.81
C SER A 51 2.86 38.77 -13.50
N THR A 52 1.69 39.24 -13.08
CA THR A 52 0.72 38.54 -12.23
C THR A 52 0.51 37.09 -12.72
N PRO A 53 0.82 36.04 -11.93
CA PRO A 53 0.78 34.67 -12.42
C PRO A 53 -0.65 34.11 -12.35
N GLU A 54 -1.43 34.25 -13.42
CA GLU A 54 -2.58 33.36 -13.68
C GLU A 54 -2.15 31.87 -13.71
N SER A 55 -0.87 31.62 -13.99
CA SER A 55 -0.20 30.31 -13.98
C SER A 55 -0.04 29.66 -12.59
N SER A 56 -0.19 30.41 -11.49
CA SER A 56 -0.11 29.86 -10.13
C SER A 56 -1.40 29.14 -9.69
N VAL A 57 -2.55 29.57 -10.21
CA VAL A 57 -3.86 28.98 -9.88
C VAL A 57 -4.07 27.68 -10.68
N THR A 58 -3.61 27.64 -11.93
CA THR A 58 -3.73 26.46 -12.81
C THR A 58 -2.82 25.32 -12.35
N SER A 59 -1.58 25.63 -11.95
CA SER A 59 -0.64 24.64 -11.37
C SER A 59 -1.11 24.13 -10.01
N SER A 60 -1.68 25.00 -9.17
CA SER A 60 -2.28 24.60 -7.89
C SER A 60 -3.51 23.70 -8.04
N ARG A 61 -4.37 23.95 -9.04
CA ARG A 61 -5.53 23.09 -9.35
C ARG A 61 -5.09 21.73 -9.88
N GLN A 62 -4.19 21.69 -10.86
CA GLN A 62 -3.65 20.43 -11.39
C GLN A 62 -2.97 19.59 -10.31
N TYR A 63 -2.22 20.21 -9.39
CA TYR A 63 -1.60 19.49 -8.28
C TYR A 63 -2.64 18.92 -7.30
N ARG A 64 -3.69 19.69 -6.97
CA ARG A 64 -4.79 19.21 -6.11
C ARG A 64 -5.58 18.08 -6.76
N ASP A 65 -5.86 18.17 -8.06
CA ASP A 65 -6.58 17.15 -8.81
C ASP A 65 -5.76 15.86 -8.95
N ALA A 66 -4.45 15.97 -9.21
CA ALA A 66 -3.54 14.84 -9.21
C ALA A 66 -3.48 14.16 -7.83
N GLN A 67 -3.34 14.95 -6.75
CA GLN A 67 -3.31 14.42 -5.39
C GLN A 67 -4.65 13.78 -4.97
N ALA A 68 -5.78 14.34 -5.40
CA ALA A 68 -7.11 13.74 -5.16
C ALA A 68 -7.25 12.40 -5.88
N THR A 69 -6.77 12.32 -7.13
CA THR A 69 -6.77 11.09 -7.94
C THR A 69 -5.90 10.01 -7.29
N GLU A 70 -4.69 10.35 -6.83
CA GLU A 70 -3.80 9.42 -6.13
C GLU A 70 -4.43 8.90 -4.84
N ARG A 71 -5.03 9.78 -4.02
CA ARG A 71 -5.74 9.38 -2.80
C ARG A 71 -6.89 8.43 -3.10
N GLN A 72 -7.65 8.69 -4.17
CA GLN A 72 -8.74 7.81 -4.59
C GLN A 72 -8.24 6.45 -5.07
N ALA A 73 -7.15 6.42 -5.84
CA ALA A 73 -6.51 5.18 -6.29
C ALA A 73 -6.01 4.34 -5.10
N GLN A 74 -5.33 4.97 -4.14
CA GLN A 74 -4.87 4.31 -2.91
C GLN A 74 -6.05 3.78 -2.07
N ALA A 75 -7.13 4.55 -1.92
CA ALA A 75 -8.32 4.10 -1.20
C ALA A 75 -8.94 2.87 -1.86
N ARG A 76 -9.09 2.86 -3.19
CA ARG A 76 -9.57 1.71 -3.96
C ARG A 76 -8.65 0.50 -3.81
N GLN A 77 -7.34 0.70 -3.81
CA GLN A 77 -6.37 -0.39 -3.62
C GLN A 77 -6.50 -1.00 -2.22
N ARG A 78 -6.62 -0.18 -1.17
CA ARG A 78 -6.85 -0.65 0.21
C ARG A 78 -8.16 -1.43 0.32
N GLN A 79 -9.23 -0.97 -0.31
CA GLN A 79 -10.51 -1.68 -0.35
C GLN A 79 -10.38 -3.06 -1.01
N ARG A 80 -9.76 -3.15 -2.19
CA ARG A 80 -9.52 -4.43 -2.88
C ARG A 80 -8.67 -5.39 -2.05
N GLN A 81 -7.64 -4.89 -1.36
CA GLN A 81 -6.84 -5.71 -0.46
C GLN A 81 -7.67 -6.25 0.71
N ALA A 82 -8.54 -5.43 1.29
CA ALA A 82 -9.44 -5.87 2.37
C ALA A 82 -10.44 -6.92 1.87
N GLU A 83 -11.04 -6.72 0.70
CA GLU A 83 -11.91 -7.70 0.04
C GLU A 83 -11.18 -9.03 -0.21
N ASN A 84 -9.97 -8.99 -0.76
CA ASN A 84 -9.16 -10.18 -1.02
C ASN A 84 -8.83 -10.94 0.28
N ARG A 85 -8.45 -10.22 1.35
CA ARG A 85 -8.22 -10.83 2.66
C ARG A 85 -9.49 -11.50 3.18
N ARG A 86 -10.64 -10.83 3.09
CA ARG A 86 -11.95 -11.38 3.52
C ARG A 86 -12.34 -12.61 2.71
N ALA A 87 -12.13 -12.60 1.40
CA ALA A 87 -12.39 -13.73 0.51
C ALA A 87 -11.60 -14.99 0.90
N GLN A 88 -10.40 -14.82 1.46
CA GLN A 88 -9.52 -15.92 1.86
C GLN A 88 -9.83 -16.51 3.24
N THR A 89 -10.63 -15.81 4.06
CA THR A 89 -11.06 -16.33 5.37
C THR A 89 -11.92 -17.60 5.21
N PRO A 90 -12.01 -18.47 6.24
CA PRO A 90 -12.89 -19.64 6.20
C PRO A 90 -14.34 -19.29 5.86
N LYS A 91 -14.84 -18.19 6.45
CA LYS A 91 -16.18 -17.65 6.20
C LYS A 91 -16.37 -17.17 4.77
N GLY A 92 -15.40 -16.43 4.23
CA GLY A 92 -15.41 -15.98 2.84
C GLY A 92 -15.45 -17.16 1.86
N LYS A 93 -14.64 -18.19 2.10
CA LYS A 93 -14.62 -19.43 1.30
C LYS A 93 -15.95 -20.17 1.35
N GLN A 94 -16.56 -20.30 2.53
CA GLN A 94 -17.87 -20.93 2.70
C GLN A 94 -18.95 -20.18 1.90
N LEU A 95 -19.05 -18.86 2.06
CA LEU A 95 -20.03 -18.05 1.34
C LEU A 95 -19.83 -18.11 -0.18
N ARG A 96 -18.58 -18.10 -0.63
CA ARG A 96 -18.24 -18.27 -2.06
C ARG A 96 -18.73 -19.62 -2.59
N HIS A 97 -18.52 -20.69 -1.83
CA HIS A 97 -19.00 -22.03 -2.20
C HIS A 97 -20.53 -22.05 -2.31
N THR A 98 -21.24 -21.55 -1.30
CA THR A 98 -22.70 -21.52 -1.28
C THR A 98 -23.27 -20.71 -2.46
N CYS A 99 -22.70 -19.54 -2.78
CA CYS A 99 -23.09 -18.79 -3.98
C CYS A 99 -22.84 -19.60 -5.27
N ALA A 100 -21.70 -20.26 -5.40
CA ALA A 100 -21.37 -21.07 -6.58
C ALA A 100 -22.31 -22.27 -6.75
N GLU A 101 -22.70 -22.91 -5.65
CA GLU A 101 -23.65 -24.02 -5.60
C GLU A 101 -25.05 -23.57 -6.03
N TRP A 102 -25.58 -22.49 -5.45
CA TRP A 102 -26.89 -21.98 -5.86
C TRP A 102 -26.92 -21.49 -7.31
N ARG A 103 -25.84 -20.86 -7.79
CA ARG A 103 -25.72 -20.52 -9.21
C ARG A 103 -25.70 -21.75 -10.11
N ARG A 104 -25.14 -22.87 -9.64
CA ARG A 104 -25.16 -24.15 -10.38
C ARG A 104 -26.57 -24.72 -10.40
N ASN A 105 -27.25 -24.74 -9.25
CA ASN A 105 -28.63 -25.21 -9.14
C ASN A 105 -29.58 -24.39 -10.01
N GLN A 106 -29.44 -23.07 -10.06
CA GLN A 106 -30.20 -22.21 -10.95
C GLN A 106 -29.98 -22.54 -12.44
N ARG A 107 -28.74 -22.88 -12.84
CA ARG A 107 -28.45 -23.30 -14.23
C ARG A 107 -29.05 -24.65 -14.57
N MET A 108 -29.07 -25.59 -13.61
CA MET A 108 -29.62 -26.94 -13.80
C MET A 108 -31.15 -26.97 -13.73
N THR A 109 -31.74 -26.13 -12.88
CA THR A 109 -33.17 -26.12 -12.59
C THR A 109 -33.64 -24.68 -12.46
N PRO A 110 -33.82 -23.95 -13.58
CA PRO A 110 -34.08 -22.52 -13.59
C PRO A 110 -35.52 -22.20 -13.16
N THR A 111 -35.76 -22.27 -11.85
CA THR A 111 -37.02 -21.89 -11.22
C THR A 111 -36.86 -20.57 -10.49
N GLU A 112 -37.98 -19.89 -10.25
CA GLU A 112 -37.98 -18.63 -9.49
C GLU A 112 -37.35 -18.80 -8.11
N THR A 113 -37.64 -19.89 -7.41
CA THR A 113 -37.04 -20.22 -6.12
C THR A 113 -35.51 -20.35 -6.21
N THR A 114 -34.98 -21.04 -7.22
CA THR A 114 -33.52 -21.16 -7.38
C THR A 114 -32.87 -19.83 -7.76
N ARG A 115 -33.55 -18.98 -8.54
CA ARG A 115 -33.10 -17.63 -8.89
C ARG A 115 -32.98 -16.76 -7.64
N ILE A 116 -34.03 -16.69 -6.84
CA ILE A 116 -34.08 -15.91 -5.59
C ILE A 116 -32.98 -16.38 -4.61
N ASN A 117 -32.82 -17.70 -4.44
CA ASN A 117 -31.79 -18.22 -3.54
C ASN A 117 -30.37 -17.94 -4.06
N ALA A 118 -30.12 -18.07 -5.36
CA ALA A 118 -28.84 -17.71 -5.95
C ALA A 118 -28.50 -16.24 -5.72
N GLU A 119 -29.46 -15.35 -5.96
CA GLU A 119 -29.32 -13.91 -5.69
C GLU A 119 -29.03 -13.65 -4.21
N PHE A 120 -29.86 -14.17 -3.31
CA PHE A 120 -29.69 -14.01 -1.86
C PHE A 120 -28.30 -14.43 -1.37
N HIS A 121 -27.83 -15.62 -1.76
CA HIS A 121 -26.54 -16.15 -1.31
C HIS A 121 -25.35 -15.41 -1.92
N CYS A 122 -25.44 -15.01 -3.19
CA CYS A 122 -24.39 -14.25 -3.84
C CYS A 122 -24.31 -12.81 -3.32
N ASP A 123 -25.43 -12.16 -3.03
CA ASP A 123 -25.47 -10.85 -2.38
C ASP A 123 -24.90 -10.89 -0.98
N ARG A 124 -25.19 -11.96 -0.23
CA ARG A 124 -24.63 -12.16 1.11
C ARG A 124 -23.10 -12.32 1.05
N TYR A 125 -22.57 -13.01 0.04
CA TYR A 125 -21.14 -13.08 -0.21
C TYR A 125 -20.56 -11.71 -0.60
N GLY A 126 -21.17 -11.00 -1.54
CA GLY A 126 -20.74 -9.66 -1.96
C GLY A 126 -20.71 -8.65 -0.81
N ARG A 127 -21.76 -8.60 0.01
CA ARG A 127 -21.82 -7.75 1.21
C ARG A 127 -20.75 -8.11 2.23
N TYR A 128 -20.47 -9.39 2.42
CA TYR A 128 -19.38 -9.82 3.31
C TYR A 128 -18.03 -9.33 2.80
N LEU A 129 -17.76 -9.40 1.50
CA LEU A 129 -16.53 -8.87 0.91
C LEU A 129 -16.41 -7.37 1.13
N GLN A 130 -17.49 -6.60 0.91
CA GLN A 130 -17.47 -5.14 1.03
C GLN A 130 -17.36 -4.65 2.48
N THR A 131 -18.14 -5.23 3.38
CA THR A 131 -18.34 -4.70 4.74
C THR A 131 -17.68 -5.52 5.84
N GLY A 132 -17.37 -6.80 5.58
CA GLY A 132 -16.95 -7.76 6.60
C GLY A 132 -18.09 -8.26 7.51
N SER A 133 -19.32 -7.79 7.32
CA SER A 133 -20.50 -8.15 8.12
C SER A 133 -21.57 -8.85 7.28
N LEU A 134 -22.42 -9.62 7.96
CA LEU A 134 -23.59 -10.29 7.38
C LEU A 134 -24.92 -9.67 7.81
N ARG A 135 -24.89 -8.60 8.62
CA ARG A 135 -26.13 -7.96 9.08
C ARG A 135 -26.86 -7.33 7.88
N PRO A 136 -28.18 -7.54 7.77
CA PRO A 136 -29.00 -6.68 6.91
C PRO A 136 -28.88 -5.23 7.41
N ARG A 137 -28.89 -4.30 6.46
CA ARG A 137 -29.08 -2.87 6.77
C ARG A 137 -30.55 -2.62 7.07
#